data_AF-A0A920UED3-F1
#
_entry.id   AF-A0A920UED3-F1
#
_cell.length_a   1.000
_cell.length_b   1.000
_cell.length_c   1.000
_cell.angle_alpha   90.00
_cell.angle_beta   90.00
_cell.angle_gamma   90.00
#
_symmetry.space_group_name_H-M   'P 1'
#
loop_
_entity.id
_entity.type
_entity.pdbx_description
1 polymer ?
#
loop_
_entity_poly.entity_id
_entity_poly.type
_entity_poly.pdbx_seq_one_letter_code
_entity_poly.pdbx_strand_id
1 'polypeptide(L)'
;MLRALGSGMHVYYLRMLKPRWKTGELKLCPNDFHPNLTFKNVPHYWALCVSKTIPEDVETMKEKMKPEMEDLHLQVKSGKYDLIIADEINYCIYRELLSLDKAIKIVDDRPEKVELVFTGRHAHQKLIERADLVTEMKKIKHHFDNGIRARIGIEF
;
A
#
# COMPACT_ATOMS: atom_id res chain seq x y z
N MET A 1 1.48 -10.50 -7.12
CA MET A 1 0.97 -11.36 -6.03
C MET A 1 0.58 -12.76 -6.50
N LEU A 2 -0.51 -12.97 -7.25
CA LEU A 2 -1.01 -14.33 -7.57
C LEU A 2 0.05 -15.25 -8.21
N ARG A 3 0.83 -14.75 -9.17
CA ARG A 3 1.95 -15.51 -9.78
C ARG A 3 3.03 -15.89 -8.76
N ALA A 4 3.37 -14.98 -7.85
CA ALA A 4 4.36 -15.23 -6.80
C ALA A 4 3.86 -16.34 -5.86
N LEU A 5 2.62 -16.21 -5.36
CA LEU A 5 1.98 -17.23 -4.53
C LEU A 5 1.90 -18.59 -5.24
N GLY A 6 1.47 -18.61 -6.50
CA GLY A 6 1.40 -19.84 -7.32
C GLY A 6 2.76 -20.47 -7.62
N SER A 7 3.85 -19.72 -7.45
CA SER A 7 5.23 -20.23 -7.56
C SER A 7 5.83 -20.59 -6.19
N GLY A 8 5.03 -20.58 -5.13
CA GLY A 8 5.47 -20.91 -3.77
C GLY A 8 6.15 -19.77 -2.99
N MET A 9 6.21 -18.56 -3.55
CA MET A 9 6.84 -17.41 -2.87
C MET A 9 6.02 -16.94 -1.67
N HIS A 10 6.72 -16.43 -0.65
CA HIS A 10 6.13 -15.77 0.50
C HIS A 10 5.84 -14.30 0.18
N VAL A 11 4.58 -13.90 0.35
CA VAL A 11 4.13 -12.54 0.03
C VAL A 11 3.62 -11.83 1.27
N TYR A 12 4.09 -10.60 1.48
CA TYR A 12 3.52 -9.67 2.45
C TYR A 12 2.77 -8.55 1.71
N TYR A 13 1.51 -8.35 2.06
CA TYR A 13 0.65 -7.34 1.44
C TYR A 13 0.10 -6.39 2.51
N LEU A 14 0.55 -5.13 2.50
CA LEU A 14 0.13 -4.10 3.42
C LEU A 14 -0.76 -3.07 2.72
N ARG A 15 -2.00 -2.94 3.18
CA ARG A 15 -2.98 -1.97 2.67
C ARG A 15 -3.03 -0.73 3.53
N MET A 16 -2.79 0.43 2.91
CA MET A 16 -2.95 1.74 3.52
C MET A 16 -4.09 2.51 2.86
N LEU A 17 -4.77 3.36 3.65
CA LEU A 17 -5.79 4.31 3.18
C LEU A 17 -6.96 3.71 2.36
N LYS A 18 -7.26 2.43 2.56
CA LYS A 18 -8.41 1.76 1.93
C LYS A 18 -9.68 1.95 2.77
N PRO A 19 -10.84 2.07 2.13
CA PRO A 19 -12.03 2.50 2.84
C PRO A 19 -12.58 1.42 3.79
N ARG A 20 -13.37 1.85 4.79
CA ARG A 20 -13.83 1.03 5.93
C ARG A 20 -14.76 -0.14 5.56
N TRP A 21 -15.46 -0.06 4.43
CA TRP A 21 -16.37 -1.14 4.00
C TRP A 21 -15.61 -2.38 3.56
N LYS A 22 -16.24 -3.55 3.70
CA LYS A 22 -15.68 -4.84 3.26
C LYS A 22 -15.52 -4.84 1.74
N THR A 23 -14.31 -4.51 1.29
CA THR A 23 -13.87 -4.65 -0.10
C THR A 23 -13.76 -6.13 -0.47
N GLY A 24 -13.78 -6.43 -1.77
CA GLY A 24 -13.62 -7.80 -2.27
C GLY A 24 -12.38 -8.49 -1.72
N GLU A 25 -11.25 -7.79 -1.64
CA GLU A 25 -10.00 -8.37 -1.12
C GLU A 25 -10.09 -8.64 0.39
N LEU A 26 -10.78 -7.76 1.15
CA LEU A 26 -11.07 -8.02 2.57
C LEU A 26 -12.12 -9.11 2.80
N LYS A 27 -12.87 -9.55 1.79
CA LYS A 27 -13.75 -10.73 1.94
C LYS A 27 -13.00 -12.01 1.64
N LEU A 28 -12.02 -11.93 0.74
CA LEU A 28 -11.25 -13.08 0.26
C LEU A 28 -10.07 -13.41 1.17
N CYS A 29 -9.30 -12.41 1.60
CA CYS A 29 -8.05 -12.61 2.33
C CYS A 29 -8.15 -12.92 3.84
N PRO A 30 -9.24 -12.65 4.60
CA PRO A 30 -9.30 -13.02 6.02
C PRO A 30 -9.41 -14.53 6.29
N ASN A 31 -9.62 -15.35 5.25
CA ASN A 31 -9.97 -16.77 5.38
C ASN A 31 -8.97 -17.67 4.63
N ASP A 32 -7.68 -17.66 4.99
CA ASP A 32 -6.72 -18.63 4.45
C ASP A 32 -6.54 -18.59 2.92
N PHE A 33 -6.69 -17.41 2.30
CA PHE A 33 -6.61 -17.27 0.83
C PHE A 33 -5.39 -17.98 0.23
N HIS A 34 -4.24 -17.90 0.92
CA HIS A 34 -3.07 -18.69 0.62
C HIS A 34 -2.17 -18.81 1.85
N PRO A 35 -1.57 -19.98 2.15
CA PRO A 35 -0.70 -20.15 3.33
C PRO A 35 0.53 -19.24 3.32
N ASN A 36 1.04 -18.90 2.12
CA ASN A 36 2.21 -18.03 1.97
C ASN A 36 1.86 -16.53 1.88
N LEU A 37 0.59 -16.14 2.08
CA LEU A 37 0.19 -14.74 2.08
C LEU A 37 0.03 -14.23 3.52
N THR A 38 0.85 -13.25 3.90
CA THR A 38 0.58 -12.39 5.04
C THR A 38 -0.14 -11.13 4.54
N PHE A 39 -1.41 -10.99 4.89
CA PHE A 39 -2.24 -9.86 4.49
C PHE A 39 -2.53 -8.96 5.69
N LYS A 40 -2.14 -7.69 5.61
CA LYS A 40 -2.34 -6.69 6.67
C LYS A 40 -3.12 -5.50 6.13
N ASN A 41 -4.10 -5.05 6.89
CA ASN A 41 -4.91 -3.89 6.57
C ASN A 41 -4.85 -2.90 7.73
N VAL A 42 -4.35 -1.70 7.48
CA VAL A 42 -4.29 -0.64 8.50
C VAL A 42 -5.72 -0.21 8.85
N PRO A 43 -6.18 -0.34 10.10
CA PRO A 43 -7.56 -0.03 10.47
C PRO A 43 -7.77 1.48 10.68
N HIS A 44 -8.53 2.13 9.80
CA HIS A 44 -8.75 3.59 9.89
C HIS A 44 -10.15 4.03 9.41
N TYR A 45 -10.49 5.30 9.70
CA TYR A 45 -11.68 6.00 9.20
C TYR A 45 -11.25 7.12 8.23
N TRP A 46 -10.43 6.77 7.25
CA TRP A 46 -9.92 7.78 6.32
C TRP A 46 -10.86 7.89 5.13
N ALA A 47 -11.54 9.02 5.03
CA ALA A 47 -12.27 9.39 3.85
C ALA A 47 -11.34 10.22 2.95
N LEU A 48 -10.86 9.63 1.85
CA LEU A 48 -9.90 10.22 0.91
C LEU A 48 -10.17 11.69 0.52
N CYS A 49 -11.44 12.06 0.38
CA CYS A 49 -11.85 13.40 -0.02
C CYS A 49 -12.05 14.38 1.15
N VAL A 50 -12.26 13.88 2.37
CA VAL A 50 -12.72 14.67 3.53
C VAL A 50 -11.67 14.70 4.64
N SER A 51 -11.16 13.54 5.06
CA SER A 51 -10.22 13.44 6.19
C SER A 51 -8.94 14.24 6.00
N LYS A 52 -8.53 14.46 4.74
CA LYS A 52 -7.37 15.28 4.40
C LYS A 52 -7.48 16.75 4.83
N THR A 53 -8.70 17.26 5.00
CA THR A 53 -8.95 18.66 5.39
C THR A 53 -9.26 18.79 6.87
N ILE A 54 -9.25 17.69 7.63
CA ILE A 54 -9.55 17.64 9.05
C ILE A 54 -8.24 17.33 9.80
N PRO A 55 -7.63 18.29 10.51
CA PRO A 55 -6.35 18.09 11.18
C PRO A 55 -6.33 16.91 12.16
N GLU A 56 -7.42 16.67 12.88
CA GLU A 56 -7.56 15.57 13.85
C GLU A 56 -7.53 14.18 13.17
N ASP A 57 -8.17 14.04 12.02
CA ASP A 57 -8.12 12.81 11.22
C ASP A 57 -6.69 12.54 10.72
N VAL A 58 -5.97 13.59 10.32
CA VAL A 58 -4.57 13.52 9.87
C VAL A 58 -3.68 13.03 11.01
N GLU A 59 -3.80 13.61 12.21
CA GLU A 59 -2.97 13.22 13.34
C GLU A 59 -3.26 11.79 13.80
N THR A 60 -4.55 11.44 13.92
CA THR A 60 -4.97 10.06 14.23
C THR A 60 -4.40 9.06 13.22
N MET A 61 -4.40 9.42 11.94
CA MET A 61 -3.87 8.55 10.89
C MET A 61 -2.33 8.44 10.96
N LYS A 62 -1.62 9.54 11.27
CA LYS A 62 -0.17 9.53 11.51
C LYS A 62 0.19 8.58 12.65
N GLU A 63 -0.51 8.68 13.79
CA GLU A 63 -0.29 7.80 14.94
C GLU A 63 -0.48 6.32 14.59
N LYS A 64 -1.55 6.00 13.84
CA LYS A 64 -1.82 4.64 13.39
C LYS A 64 -0.80 4.12 12.38
N MET A 65 -0.25 4.98 11.53
CA MET A 65 0.68 4.55 10.49
C MET A 65 2.12 4.37 11.00
N LYS A 66 2.51 5.03 12.10
CA LYS A 66 3.83 4.87 12.73
C LYS A 66 4.22 3.39 12.97
N PRO A 67 3.44 2.59 13.74
CA PRO A 67 3.80 1.19 13.98
C PRO A 67 3.78 0.34 12.70
N GLU A 68 2.92 0.68 11.75
CA GLU A 68 2.81 -0.02 10.46
C GLU A 68 4.04 0.20 9.58
N MET A 69 4.62 1.41 9.63
CA MET A 69 5.86 1.73 8.94
C MET A 69 7.07 1.03 9.56
N GLU A 70 7.11 0.93 10.89
CA GLU A 70 8.15 0.17 11.59
C GLU A 70 8.06 -1.33 11.29
N ASP A 71 6.85 -1.90 11.31
CA ASP A 71 6.62 -3.29 10.95
C ASP A 71 7.01 -3.56 9.48
N LEU A 72 6.60 -2.71 8.53
CA LEU A 72 7.00 -2.83 7.13
C LEU A 72 8.51 -2.88 6.99
N HIS A 73 9.23 -1.98 7.67
CA HIS A 73 10.69 -1.97 7.65
C HIS A 73 11.28 -3.26 8.20
N LEU A 74 10.75 -3.76 9.32
CA LEU A 74 11.18 -5.03 9.92
C LEU A 74 10.95 -6.20 8.96
N GLN A 75 9.78 -6.29 8.32
CA GLN A 75 9.46 -7.38 7.39
C GLN A 75 10.36 -7.34 6.16
N VAL A 76 10.64 -6.15 5.61
CA VAL A 76 11.61 -5.97 4.51
C VAL A 76 12.99 -6.48 4.91
N LYS A 77 13.52 -6.02 6.05
CA LYS A 77 14.85 -6.42 6.52
C LYS A 77 14.95 -7.90 6.88
N SER A 78 13.84 -8.52 7.27
CA SER A 78 13.82 -9.93 7.66
C SER A 78 14.22 -10.88 6.53
N GLY A 79 13.99 -10.49 5.27
CA GLY A 79 14.21 -11.35 4.12
C GLY A 79 13.37 -12.64 4.11
N LYS A 80 12.30 -12.69 4.92
CA LYS A 80 11.38 -13.84 5.01
C LYS A 80 10.36 -13.87 3.88
N TYR A 81 10.08 -12.72 3.28
CA TYR A 81 9.17 -12.58 2.16
C TYR A 81 9.96 -12.33 0.90
N ASP A 82 9.57 -13.00 -0.18
CA ASP A 82 10.18 -12.80 -1.49
C ASP A 82 9.53 -11.62 -2.23
N LEU A 83 8.28 -11.27 -1.87
CA LEU A 83 7.56 -10.12 -2.42
C LEU A 83 6.83 -9.36 -1.31
N ILE A 84 7.07 -8.05 -1.23
CA ILE A 84 6.41 -7.14 -0.31
C ILE A 84 5.70 -6.05 -1.11
N ILE A 85 4.40 -5.90 -0.91
CA ILE A 85 3.58 -4.87 -1.56
C ILE A 85 3.06 -3.91 -0.49
N ALA A 86 3.49 -2.65 -0.57
CA ALA A 86 2.96 -1.56 0.25
C ALA A 86 1.99 -0.73 -0.61
N ASP A 87 0.71 -1.06 -0.50
CA ASP A 87 -0.36 -0.47 -1.30
C ASP A 87 -0.75 0.92 -0.77
N GLU A 88 -0.76 1.92 -1.65
CA GLU A 88 -1.02 3.35 -1.40
C GLU A 88 0.03 4.10 -0.56
N ILE A 89 1.21 3.52 -0.33
CA ILE A 89 2.27 4.16 0.45
C ILE A 89 2.75 5.49 -0.16
N ASN A 90 2.83 5.59 -1.50
CA ASN A 90 3.24 6.82 -2.18
C ASN A 90 2.33 7.99 -1.80
N TYR A 91 1.02 7.72 -1.75
CA TYR A 91 0.05 8.74 -1.40
C TYR A 91 0.09 9.10 0.08
N CYS A 92 0.40 8.13 0.95
CA CYS A 92 0.62 8.38 2.38
C CYS A 92 1.81 9.32 2.61
N ILE A 93 2.91 9.10 1.88
CA ILE A 93 4.11 9.95 1.95
C ILE A 93 3.81 11.35 1.39
N TYR A 94 3.16 11.44 0.23
CA TYR A 94 2.73 12.73 -0.35
C TYR A 94 1.84 13.55 0.60
N ARG A 95 1.09 12.87 1.48
CA ARG A 95 0.24 13.50 2.49
C ARG A 95 0.88 13.66 3.85
N GLU A 96 2.18 13.43 3.95
CA GLU A 96 2.96 13.54 5.19
C GLU A 96 2.42 12.65 6.32
N LEU A 97 1.63 11.63 5.98
CA LEU A 97 1.16 10.62 6.95
C LEU A 97 2.29 9.65 7.30
N LEU A 98 3.27 9.53 6.40
CA LEU A 98 4.48 8.75 6.55
C LEU A 98 5.71 9.59 6.20
N SER A 99 6.81 9.33 6.92
CA SER A 99 8.10 9.96 6.65
C SER A 99 8.71 9.43 5.34
N LEU A 100 9.06 10.35 4.44
CA LEU A 100 9.82 10.05 3.23
C LEU A 100 11.18 9.42 3.57
N ASP A 101 11.90 9.97 4.54
CA ASP A 101 13.23 9.48 4.92
C ASP A 101 13.16 8.04 5.44
N LYS A 102 12.09 7.71 6.18
CA LYS A 102 11.85 6.33 6.60
C LYS A 102 11.56 5.42 5.40
N ALA A 103 10.77 5.87 4.43
CA ALA A 103 10.49 5.09 3.23
C ALA A 103 11.76 4.85 2.39
N ILE A 104 12.61 5.87 2.25
CA ILE A 104 13.93 5.75 1.61
C ILE A 104 14.76 4.70 2.35
N LYS A 105 14.83 4.77 3.67
CA LYS A 105 15.56 3.78 4.47
C LYS A 105 15.04 2.36 4.26
N ILE A 106 13.74 2.16 4.13
CA ILE A 106 13.16 0.83 3.84
C ILE A 106 13.64 0.31 2.49
N VAL A 107 13.68 1.18 1.46
CA VAL A 107 14.16 0.81 0.13
C VAL A 107 15.66 0.48 0.17
N ASP A 108 16.46 1.31 0.87
CA ASP A 108 17.92 1.16 0.95
C ASP A 108 18.34 -0.05 1.82
N ASP A 109 17.60 -0.38 2.89
CA ASP A 109 17.86 -1.53 3.77
C ASP A 109 17.28 -2.86 3.21
N ARG A 110 16.64 -2.85 2.02
CA ARG A 110 16.02 -4.03 1.38
C ARG A 110 17.08 -5.06 0.97
N PRO A 111 16.97 -6.33 1.41
CA PRO A 111 17.82 -7.40 0.90
C PRO A 111 17.58 -7.65 -0.60
N GLU A 112 18.62 -7.92 -1.36
CA GLU A 112 18.58 -8.07 -2.83
C GLU A 112 17.51 -9.05 -3.33
N LYS A 113 17.30 -10.15 -2.61
CA LYS A 113 16.32 -11.19 -2.94
C LYS A 113 14.85 -10.80 -2.72
N VAL A 114 14.57 -9.69 -2.06
CA VAL A 114 13.19 -9.29 -1.69
C VAL A 114 12.67 -8.31 -2.74
N GLU A 115 11.63 -8.66 -3.47
CA GLU A 115 10.94 -7.74 -4.37
C GLU A 115 10.08 -6.75 -3.55
N LEU A 116 10.25 -5.44 -3.75
CA LEU A 116 9.50 -4.41 -3.01
C LEU A 116 8.70 -3.53 -3.97
N VAL A 117 7.38 -3.51 -3.78
CA VAL A 117 6.46 -2.75 -4.64
C VAL A 117 5.74 -1.68 -3.83
N PHE A 118 5.96 -0.42 -4.20
CA PHE A 118 5.23 0.73 -3.67
C PHE A 118 4.18 1.18 -4.70
N THR A 119 2.93 1.30 -4.28
CA THR A 119 1.84 1.79 -5.14
C THR A 119 1.27 3.11 -4.62
N GLY A 120 0.38 3.71 -5.41
CA GLY A 120 -0.29 4.96 -5.10
C GLY A 120 0.22 6.12 -5.94
N ARG A 121 -0.57 7.18 -5.95
CA ARG A 121 -0.29 8.41 -6.73
C ARG A 121 0.82 9.22 -6.08
N HIS A 122 1.44 10.10 -6.88
CA HIS A 122 2.43 11.08 -6.40
C HIS A 122 3.65 10.43 -5.74
N ALA A 123 4.21 9.39 -6.36
CA ALA A 123 5.49 8.83 -5.93
C ALA A 123 6.56 9.94 -5.86
N HIS A 124 7.25 10.03 -4.73
CA HIS A 124 8.25 11.06 -4.52
C HIS A 124 9.47 10.81 -5.42
N GLN A 125 10.06 11.88 -5.99
CA GLN A 125 11.17 11.78 -6.94
C GLN A 125 12.35 10.94 -6.41
N LYS A 126 12.75 11.15 -5.15
CA LYS A 126 13.80 10.34 -4.49
C LYS A 126 13.53 8.83 -4.45
N LEU A 127 12.27 8.40 -4.43
CA LEU A 127 11.88 6.98 -4.48
C LEU A 127 11.87 6.48 -5.93
N ILE A 128 11.40 7.30 -6.87
CA ILE A 128 11.45 7.01 -8.31
C ILE A 128 12.90 6.75 -8.76
N GLU A 129 13.84 7.61 -8.33
CA GLU A 129 15.27 7.48 -8.66
C GLU A 129 15.93 6.22 -8.09
N ARG A 130 15.36 5.62 -7.04
CA ARG A 130 15.86 4.38 -6.42
C ARG A 130 15.19 3.13 -6.97
N ALA A 131 14.09 3.27 -7.67
CA ALA A 131 13.32 2.14 -8.15
C ALA A 131 13.95 1.59 -9.43
N ASP A 132 14.11 0.27 -9.47
CA ASP A 132 14.57 -0.44 -10.67
C ASP A 132 13.54 -0.36 -11.81
N LEU A 133 12.25 -0.24 -11.46
CA LEU A 133 11.13 -0.13 -12.38
C LEU A 133 10.09 0.87 -11.88
N VAL A 134 9.67 1.77 -12.76
CA VAL A 134 8.59 2.73 -12.49
C VAL A 134 7.57 2.69 -13.63
N THR A 135 6.30 2.50 -13.26
CA THR A 135 5.17 2.58 -14.21
C THR A 135 4.22 3.69 -13.80
N GLU A 136 3.90 4.59 -14.73
CA GLU A 136 2.93 5.67 -14.52
C GLU A 136 1.60 5.34 -15.22
N MET A 137 0.51 5.26 -14.45
CA MET A 137 -0.84 5.08 -14.99
C MET A 137 -1.49 6.44 -15.27
N LYS A 138 -1.55 6.84 -16.55
CA LYS A 138 -2.22 8.08 -16.98
C LYS A 138 -3.71 7.85 -17.26
N LYS A 139 -4.58 8.68 -16.68
CA LYS A 139 -6.03 8.65 -16.91
C LYS A 139 -6.36 9.21 -18.31
N ILE A 140 -6.29 8.38 -19.34
CA ILE A 140 -6.70 8.76 -20.72
C ILE A 140 -8.22 8.93 -20.80
N LYS A 141 -8.97 8.01 -20.19
CA LYS A 141 -10.43 8.07 -20.05
C LYS A 141 -10.87 7.28 -18.83
N HIS A 142 -11.91 7.72 -18.15
CA HIS A 142 -12.50 6.98 -17.03
C HIS A 142 -14.02 7.19 -17.01
N HIS A 143 -14.80 6.12 -16.77
CA HIS A 143 -16.27 6.21 -16.76
C HIS A 143 -16.83 7.14 -15.66
N PHE A 144 -16.05 7.35 -14.59
CA PHE A 144 -16.35 8.35 -13.56
C PHE A 144 -16.52 9.76 -14.14
N ASP A 145 -15.78 10.11 -15.19
CA ASP A 145 -15.90 11.42 -15.85
C ASP A 145 -17.27 11.57 -16.55
N ASN A 146 -17.97 10.46 -16.81
CA ASN A 146 -19.34 10.41 -17.31
C ASN A 146 -20.39 10.19 -16.20
N GLY A 147 -20.02 10.41 -14.93
CA GLY A 147 -20.91 10.26 -13.78
C GLY A 147 -21.14 8.83 -13.28
N ILE A 148 -20.50 7.82 -13.89
CA ILE A 148 -20.63 6.43 -13.44
C ILE A 148 -19.80 6.23 -12.18
N ARG A 149 -20.48 6.01 -11.05
CA ARG A 149 -19.88 5.77 -9.72
C ARG A 149 -19.19 4.40 -9.64
N ALA A 150 -18.44 4.22 -8.57
CA ALA A 150 -17.77 2.97 -8.24
C ALA A 150 -18.75 1.78 -8.13
N ARG A 151 -18.33 0.61 -8.58
CA ARG A 151 -19.11 -0.63 -8.70
C ARG A 151 -18.48 -1.73 -7.86
N ILE A 152 -19.35 -2.55 -7.28
CA ILE A 152 -18.97 -3.71 -6.49
C ILE A 152 -18.23 -4.73 -7.37
N GLY A 153 -17.10 -5.24 -6.87
CA GLY A 153 -16.26 -6.22 -7.54
C GLY A 153 -15.30 -5.66 -8.58
N ILE A 154 -15.40 -4.35 -8.89
CA ILE A 154 -14.51 -3.68 -9.85
C ILE A 154 -13.65 -2.61 -9.17
N GLU A 155 -14.28 -1.61 -8.55
CA GLU A 155 -13.56 -0.55 -7.85
C GLU A 155 -13.45 -0.81 -6.34
N PHE A 156 -14.35 -1.64 -5.76
CA PHE A 156 -14.32 -2.07 -4.35
C PHE A 156 -15.03 -3.40 -4.11
#